data_AF-A0A1H4HU29-F1
#
_entry.id   AF-A0A1H4HU29-F1
#
_cell.length_a   1.000
_cell.length_b   1.000
_cell.length_c   1.000
_cell.angle_alpha   90.00
_cell.angle_beta   90.00
_cell.angle_gamma   90.00
#
_symmetry.space_group_name_H-M   'P 1'
#
loop_
_entity.id
_entity.type
_entity.pdbx_description
1 polymer ?
#
loop_
_entity_poly.entity_id
_entity_poly.type
_entity_poly.pdbx_seq_one_letter_code
_entity_poly.pdbx_strand_id
1 'polypeptide(L)' 'MREPRILRDQIEQNRQHLRRLVEKHGMHDDKVLKQSMVLDELINKYIRLREKH' A
#
# COMPACT_ATOMS: atom_id res chain seq x y z
N MET A 1 5.88 -6.71 19.77
CA MET A 1 6.12 -6.61 18.31
C MET A 1 5.51 -5.32 17.78
N ARG A 2 6.32 -4.29 17.48
CA ARG A 2 5.86 -3.00 16.93
C ARG A 2 5.75 -3.01 15.39
N GLU A 3 6.38 -3.99 14.75
CA GLU A 3 6.54 -4.10 13.30
C GLU A 3 5.22 -4.29 12.53
N PRO A 4 4.24 -5.11 12.97
CA PRO A 4 2.96 -5.23 12.27
C PRO A 4 2.13 -3.94 12.29
N ARG A 5 2.23 -3.14 13.37
CA ARG A 5 1.50 -1.87 13.49
C ARG A 5 2.05 -0.83 12.52
N ILE A 6 3.38 -0.71 12.44
CA ILE A 6 4.06 0.21 11.51
C ILE A 6 3.70 -0.14 10.06
N LEU A 7 3.74 -1.42 9.68
CA LEU A 7 3.37 -1.84 8.32
C LEU A 7 1.90 -1.54 7.99
N ARG A 8 0.99 -1.77 8.94
CA ARG A 8 -0.43 -1.44 8.76
C ARG A 8 -0.64 0.05 8.53
N ASP A 9 0.04 0.90 9.29
CA ASP A 9 -0.09 2.35 9.16
C ASP A 9 0.50 2.84 7.81
N GLN A 10 1.60 2.23 7.36
CA GLN A 10 2.16 2.49 6.02
C GLN A 10 1.21 2.06 4.89
N ILE A 11 0.54 0.91 5.02
CA ILE A 11 -0.48 0.46 4.06
C ILE A 11 -1.61 1.49 3.96
N GLU A 12 -2.11 1.98 5.10
CA GLU A 12 -3.20 2.95 5.11
C GLU A 12 -2.81 4.30 4.49
N GLN A 13 -1.60 4.78 4.78
CA GLN A 13 -1.07 5.99 4.12
C GLN A 13 -0.96 5.82 2.60
N ASN A 14 -0.47 4.67 2.14
CA ASN A 14 -0.35 4.37 0.71
C ASN A 14 -1.72 4.21 0.03
N ARG A 15 -2.72 3.66 0.72
CA ARG A 15 -4.12 3.60 0.24
C ARG A 15 -4.69 5.00 0.00
N GLN A 16 -4.52 5.90 0.96
CA GLN A 16 -5.01 7.27 0.84
C GLN A 16 -4.28 8.02 -0.28
N HIS A 17 -2.97 7.80 -0.42
CA HIS A 17 -2.20 8.41 -1.50
C HIS A 17 -2.66 7.90 -2.88
N LEU A 18 -2.82 6.58 -3.05
CA LEU A 18 -3.31 5.97 -4.29
C LEU A 18 -4.69 6.51 -4.65
N ARG A 19 -5.61 6.62 -3.68
CA ARG A 19 -6.94 7.19 -3.90
C ARG A 19 -6.87 8.62 -4.45
N ARG A 20 -6.03 9.48 -3.86
CA ARG A 20 -5.83 10.86 -4.34
C ARG A 20 -5.25 10.89 -5.76
N LEU A 21 -4.34 9.97 -6.09
CA LEU A 21 -3.79 9.87 -7.44
C LEU A 21 -4.86 9.42 -8.45
N VAL A 22 -5.69 8.42 -8.10
CA VAL A 22 -6.81 7.97 -8.94
C VAL A 22 -7.80 9.11 -9.18
N GLU A 23 -8.17 9.86 -8.13
CA GLU A 23 -9.08 11.00 -8.24
C GLU A 23 -8.50 12.12 -9.13
N LYS A 24 -7.18 12.32 -9.11
CA LYS A 24 -6.51 13.38 -9.87
C LYS A 24 -6.16 13.01 -11.31
N HIS A 25 -5.77 11.76 -11.56
CA HIS A 25 -5.15 11.33 -12.81
C HIS A 25 -5.94 10.21 -13.53
N GLY A 26 -6.88 9.56 -12.84
CA GLY A 26 -7.60 8.39 -13.36
C GLY A 26 -6.84 7.09 -13.15
N MET A 27 -7.56 5.96 -13.25
CA MET A 27 -7.02 4.64 -12.89
C MET A 27 -5.88 4.14 -13.79
N HIS A 28 -5.81 4.62 -15.03
CA HIS A 28 -4.83 4.15 -16.02
C HIS A 28 -3.56 5.00 -16.09
N ASP A 29 -3.42 6.00 -15.22
CA ASP A 29 -2.20 6.81 -15.18
C ASP A 29 -1.01 6.01 -14.63
N ASP A 30 0.15 6.14 -15.27
CA ASP A 30 1.37 5.43 -14.87
C ASP A 30 1.74 5.63 -13.39
N LYS A 31 1.45 6.79 -12.82
CA LYS A 31 1.72 7.08 -11.40
C LYS A 31 0.77 6.30 -10.50
N VAL A 32 -0.49 6.14 -10.91
CA VAL A 32 -1.48 5.32 -10.19
C VAL A 32 -1.06 3.86 -10.24
N LEU A 33 -0.67 3.36 -11.41
CA LEU A 33 -0.23 1.96 -11.57
C LEU A 33 1.01 1.67 -10.71
N LYS A 34 2.04 2.53 -10.78
CA LYS A 34 3.24 2.39 -9.94
C LYS A 34 2.92 2.45 -8.45
N GLN A 35 2.05 3.36 -8.03
CA GLN A 35 1.65 3.47 -6.63
C GLN A 35 0.84 2.26 -6.16
N SER A 36 0.04 1.64 -7.03
CA SER A 36 -0.66 0.39 -6.72
C SER A 36 0.33 -0.75 -6.44
N MET A 37 1.38 -0.87 -7.24
CA MET A 37 2.42 -1.90 -7.04
C MET A 37 3.11 -1.75 -5.67
N VAL A 38 3.44 -0.52 -5.27
CA VAL A 38 4.05 -0.24 -3.95
C VAL A 38 3.11 -0.65 -2.82
N LEU A 39 1.81 -0.34 -2.95
CA LEU A 39 0.81 -0.73 -1.97
C LEU A 39 0.68 -2.27 -1.87
N ASP A 40 0.70 -2.97 -3.00
CA ASP A 40 0.62 -4.43 -3.04
C ASP A 40 1.85 -5.09 -2.38
N GLU A 41 3.05 -4.56 -2.61
CA GLU A 41 4.27 -5.03 -1.92
C GLU A 41 4.19 -4.87 -0.40
N LEU A 42 3.67 -3.73 0.08
CA LEU A 42 3.48 -3.48 1.51
C LEU A 42 2.46 -4.44 2.13
N ILE A 43 1.35 -4.70 1.45
CA ILE A 43 0.32 -5.66 1.87
C ILE A 43 0.92 -7.06 1.93
N ASN A 44 1.65 -7.48 0.90
CA ASN A 44 2.31 -8.78 0.85
C ASN A 44 3.32 -8.95 1.99
N LYS A 45 4.10 -7.90 2.30
CA LYS A 45 5.03 -7.92 3.44
C LYS A 45 4.31 -8.08 4.78
N TYR A 46 3.19 -7.38 4.96
CA TYR A 46 2.36 -7.51 6.16
C TYR A 46 1.75 -8.92 6.30
N ILE A 47 1.24 -9.49 5.22
CA ILE A 47 0.69 -10.86 5.20
C ILE A 47 1.77 -11.87 5.57
N ARG A 48 2.95 -11.80 4.91
CA ARG A 48 4.08 -12.69 5.23
C ARG A 48 4.55 -12.58 6.68
N LEU A 49 4.54 -11.38 7.26
CA LEU A 49 4.88 -11.19 8.66
C LEU A 49 3.84 -11.84 9.59
N ARG A 50 2.56 -11.83 9.22
CA ARG A 50 1.49 -12.47 9.98
C ARG A 50 1.45 -13.98 9.85
N GLU A 51 1.82 -14.53 8.71
CA GLU A 51 1.83 -15.98 8.45
C GLU A 51 3.05 -16.70 9.05
N LYS A 52 4.13 -15.97 9.34
CA LYS A 52 5.33 -16.51 9.99
C LYS A 52 5.25 -16.60 11.52
N HIS A 53 4.09 -16.29 12.11
CA HIS A 53 3.88 -16.22 13.56
C HIS A 53 2.80 -17.18 14.05
#